data_AF-A0A6V7XB83-F1
#
_entry.id   AF-A0A6V7XB83-F1
#
_cell.length_a   1.000
_cell.length_b   1.000
_cell.length_c   1.000
_cell.angle_alpha   90.00
_cell.angle_beta   90.00
_cell.angle_gamma   90.00
#
_symmetry.space_group_name_H-M   'P 1'
#
loop_
_entity.id
_entity.type
_entity.pdbx_description
1 polymer ?
#
loop_
_entity_poly.entity_id
_entity_poly.type
_entity_poly.pdbx_seq_one_letter_code
_entity_poly.pdbx_strand_id
1 'polypeptide(L)'
;EIKIYLIFILIILFATFVLSLRDLNNDIWDENNLIESLDSKKLESSQQQKYFSTKYLSNKSKLNKLFGYRIMYICCNESLPILYKLEGSVQKCPDNYTVAVGKYRNAQNETGWGILEVETFPNFPVEMQAYAAGLVEGLLTKVQIHYHYLNTVSQLCKNAKEYCLKLFNYLKLNLEWIESQVMSNPPTDLYWRHVNLTYTQLTGIQDGYGPEKQFYFSRVRFAITPILKIQLAGDFFDLDRVFKKPKTNYSSNSHCSGFVKVLEGNKDILISHVTMLGYKSMNRMLKLYKLAYDPKEVPGHTISISSYPGSVTSQDDFSLTSGGLGILETTITLSDESIYSNINPIGQINCWLRSLIANQLAKTSHEWVLIFGRFNSGTLNNQWMASIFLTFC
;
A
#
# COMPACT_ATOMS: atom_id res chain seq x y z
N GLU A 1 30.47 31.88 -30.24
CA GLU A 1 29.43 30.87 -30.54
C GLU A 1 29.15 29.90 -29.39
N ILE A 2 30.16 29.32 -28.73
CA ILE A 2 29.96 28.34 -27.62
C ILE A 2 29.20 28.90 -26.39
N LYS A 3 29.39 30.18 -26.04
CA LYS A 3 28.68 30.82 -24.92
C LYS A 3 27.17 30.95 -25.12
N ILE A 4 26.69 31.06 -26.36
CA ILE A 4 25.26 31.19 -26.67
C ILE A 4 24.55 29.84 -26.52
N TYR A 5 25.21 28.74 -26.93
CA TYR A 5 24.70 27.39 -26.75
C TYR A 5 24.55 26.97 -25.28
N LEU A 6 25.52 27.34 -24.43
CA LEU A 6 25.45 27.06 -22.99
C LEU A 6 24.30 27.82 -22.30
N ILE A 7 24.06 29.08 -22.69
CA ILE A 7 22.92 29.85 -22.19
C ILE A 7 21.60 29.24 -22.67
N PHE A 8 21.54 28.76 -23.91
CA PHE A 8 20.34 28.11 -24.46
C PHE A 8 20.01 26.79 -23.73
N ILE A 9 21.02 25.99 -23.42
CA ILE A 9 20.86 24.75 -22.63
C ILE A 9 20.42 25.06 -21.20
N LEU A 10 20.98 26.09 -20.56
CA LEU A 10 20.57 26.54 -19.23
C LEU A 10 19.13 27.06 -19.22
N ILE A 11 18.70 27.77 -20.26
CA ILE A 11 17.31 28.24 -20.39
C ILE A 11 16.35 27.06 -20.61
N ILE A 12 16.73 26.05 -21.40
CA ILE A 12 15.90 24.84 -21.60
C ILE A 12 15.81 24.05 -20.29
N LEU A 13 16.93 23.85 -19.58
CA LEU A 13 16.94 23.15 -18.29
C LEU A 13 16.11 23.90 -17.24
N PHE A 14 16.21 25.22 -17.19
CA PHE A 14 15.42 26.06 -16.28
C PHE A 14 13.93 26.05 -16.67
N ALA A 15 13.59 26.08 -17.96
CA ALA A 15 12.21 25.96 -18.43
C ALA A 15 11.62 24.58 -18.10
N THR A 16 12.38 23.49 -18.27
CA THR A 16 11.94 22.15 -17.86
C THR A 16 11.79 22.00 -16.35
N PHE A 17 12.64 22.67 -15.56
CA PHE A 17 12.56 22.70 -14.10
C PHE A 17 11.36 23.51 -13.61
N VAL A 18 11.08 24.66 -14.23
CA VAL A 18 9.91 25.50 -13.91
C VAL A 18 8.60 24.84 -14.36
N LEU A 19 8.58 24.12 -15.50
CA LEU A 19 7.43 23.31 -15.93
C LEU A 19 7.21 22.12 -15.00
N SER A 20 8.28 21.43 -14.56
CA SER A 20 8.22 20.38 -13.54
C SER A 20 7.68 20.89 -12.19
N LEU A 21 8.03 22.12 -11.79
CA LEU A 21 7.50 22.75 -10.57
C LEU A 21 6.04 23.22 -10.72
N ARG A 22 5.61 23.56 -11.94
CA ARG A 22 4.21 23.88 -12.25
C ARG A 22 3.31 22.64 -12.23
N ASP A 23 3.81 21.50 -12.70
CA ASP A 23 3.11 20.20 -12.60
C ASP A 23 3.05 19.66 -11.16
N LEU A 24 4.02 20.01 -10.31
CA LEU A 24 4.02 19.66 -8.88
C LEU A 24 2.96 20.42 -8.05
N ASN A 25 2.51 21.59 -8.50
CA ASN A 25 1.58 22.45 -7.75
C ASN A 25 0.14 22.44 -8.27
N ASN A 26 -0.14 21.84 -9.44
CA ASN A 26 -1.47 21.88 -10.07
C ASN A 26 -2.23 20.56 -10.13
N ASP A 27 -1.73 19.47 -9.51
CA ASP A 27 -2.49 18.23 -9.33
C ASP A 27 -3.52 18.35 -8.18
N ILE A 28 -4.36 19.39 -8.23
CA ILE A 28 -5.68 19.33 -7.62
C ILE A 28 -6.52 18.47 -8.56
N TRP A 29 -6.69 17.21 -8.18
CA TRP A 29 -7.51 16.22 -8.87
C TRP A 29 -8.94 16.77 -9.08
N ASP A 30 -9.28 17.06 -10.34
CA ASP A 30 -10.66 17.32 -10.74
C ASP A 30 -11.37 15.97 -10.90
N GLU A 31 -12.14 15.59 -9.88
CA GLU A 31 -12.93 14.35 -9.82
C GLU A 31 -13.85 14.17 -11.05
N ASN A 32 -14.18 15.25 -11.78
CA ASN A 32 -15.13 15.24 -12.89
C ASN A 32 -14.54 14.69 -14.21
N ASN A 33 -13.25 14.92 -14.50
CA ASN A 33 -12.65 14.50 -15.77
C ASN A 33 -12.48 12.97 -15.89
N LEU A 34 -12.33 12.27 -14.76
CA LEU A 34 -12.29 10.80 -14.76
C LEU A 34 -13.69 10.20 -14.96
N ILE A 35 -14.72 10.86 -14.41
CA ILE A 35 -16.13 10.47 -14.53
C ILE A 35 -16.59 10.63 -15.99
N GLU A 36 -16.28 11.74 -16.66
CA GLU A 36 -16.64 11.94 -18.07
C GLU A 36 -15.99 10.94 -19.03
N SER A 37 -14.75 10.51 -18.76
CA SER A 37 -14.07 9.48 -19.58
C SER A 37 -14.68 8.07 -19.43
N LEU A 38 -15.41 7.83 -18.34
CA LEU A 38 -16.06 6.56 -18.03
C LEU A 38 -17.55 6.57 -18.37
N ASP A 39 -18.25 7.71 -18.23
CA ASP A 39 -19.67 7.86 -18.61
C ASP A 39 -19.86 8.08 -20.12
N SER A 40 -18.91 8.68 -20.84
CA SER A 40 -18.95 8.75 -22.31
C SER A 40 -18.83 7.38 -22.99
N LYS A 41 -18.40 6.34 -22.27
CA LYS A 41 -18.40 4.94 -22.73
C LYS A 41 -19.71 4.18 -22.46
N LYS A 42 -20.72 4.83 -21.87
CA LYS A 42 -21.97 4.18 -21.45
C LYS A 42 -23.15 4.34 -22.41
N LEU A 43 -22.96 5.02 -23.55
CA LEU A 43 -24.00 5.20 -24.58
C LEU A 43 -23.51 4.70 -25.94
N GLU A 44 -23.31 3.38 -26.07
CA GLU A 44 -23.32 2.68 -27.37
C GLU A 44 -23.35 1.15 -27.15
N SER A 45 -24.32 0.69 -26.36
CA SER A 45 -24.59 -0.74 -26.17
C SER A 45 -25.83 -1.16 -26.93
N SER A 46 -25.66 -1.62 -28.19
CA SER A 46 -26.60 -2.59 -28.78
C SER A 46 -26.13 -3.32 -30.04
N GLN A 47 -24.99 -2.98 -30.68
CA GLN A 47 -24.60 -3.69 -31.93
C GLN A 47 -23.16 -4.24 -32.00
N GLN A 48 -22.24 -3.88 -31.11
CA GLN A 48 -20.86 -4.40 -31.13
C GLN A 48 -20.67 -5.78 -30.48
N GLN A 49 -21.67 -6.31 -29.77
CA GLN A 49 -21.55 -7.55 -29.01
C GLN A 49 -21.52 -8.83 -29.88
N LYS A 50 -21.72 -8.72 -31.20
CA LYS A 50 -21.77 -9.88 -32.11
C LYS A 50 -20.58 -10.04 -33.06
N TYR A 51 -19.68 -9.06 -33.15
CA TYR A 51 -18.58 -9.08 -34.13
C TYR A 51 -17.16 -9.27 -33.55
N PHE A 52 -16.99 -9.22 -32.23
CA PHE A 52 -15.68 -9.40 -31.58
C PHE A 52 -15.40 -10.81 -31.03
N SER A 53 -16.29 -11.79 -31.24
CA SER A 53 -16.17 -13.08 -30.54
C SER A 53 -15.45 -14.22 -31.27
N THR A 54 -15.05 -14.10 -32.54
CA THR A 54 -14.68 -15.33 -33.30
C THR A 54 -13.35 -15.36 -34.04
N LYS A 55 -12.49 -14.33 -34.01
CA LYS A 55 -11.20 -14.41 -34.75
C LYS A 55 -9.93 -13.95 -34.04
N TYR A 56 -10.01 -13.32 -32.86
CA TYR A 56 -8.83 -12.90 -32.07
C TYR A 56 -8.58 -13.72 -30.78
N LEU A 57 -9.38 -14.76 -30.53
CA LEU A 57 -9.32 -15.58 -29.30
C LEU A 57 -8.65 -16.95 -29.45
N SER A 58 -8.22 -17.35 -30.65
CA SER A 58 -7.79 -18.73 -30.89
C SER A 58 -6.33 -19.06 -30.53
N ASN A 59 -5.44 -18.08 -30.34
CA ASN A 59 -4.00 -18.37 -30.08
C ASN A 59 -3.39 -17.77 -28.80
N LYS A 60 -4.11 -16.95 -28.02
CA LYS A 60 -3.63 -16.43 -26.71
C LYS A 60 -4.17 -17.20 -25.50
N SER A 61 -5.21 -18.01 -25.70
CA SER A 61 -5.98 -18.68 -24.63
C SER A 61 -5.39 -20.02 -24.16
N LYS A 62 -4.43 -20.60 -24.89
CA LYS A 62 -3.90 -21.93 -24.56
C LYS A 62 -2.74 -21.95 -23.56
N LEU A 63 -2.03 -20.83 -23.34
CA LEU A 63 -0.92 -20.77 -22.36
C LEU A 63 -1.25 -20.09 -21.01
N ASN A 64 -2.29 -19.26 -20.93
CA ASN A 64 -2.71 -18.61 -19.68
C ASN A 64 -3.55 -19.51 -18.75
N LYS A 65 -3.81 -20.76 -19.17
CA LYS A 65 -4.78 -21.65 -18.52
C LYS A 65 -4.19 -22.64 -17.53
N LEU A 66 -2.88 -22.60 -17.25
CA LEU A 66 -2.36 -23.57 -16.29
C LEU A 66 -2.82 -23.27 -14.84
N PHE A 67 -2.97 -22.00 -14.42
CA PHE A 67 -3.45 -21.67 -13.05
C PHE A 67 -4.20 -20.32 -12.88
N GLY A 68 -4.51 -19.57 -13.96
CA GLY A 68 -5.29 -18.32 -13.87
C GLY A 68 -4.55 -17.10 -13.30
N TYR A 69 -3.24 -17.16 -13.10
CA TYR A 69 -2.43 -16.03 -12.65
C TYR A 69 -2.02 -15.11 -13.80
N ARG A 70 -2.07 -13.79 -13.55
CA ARG A 70 -1.36 -12.77 -14.32
C ARG A 70 0.01 -12.56 -13.69
N ILE A 71 1.05 -12.51 -14.52
CA ILE A 71 2.44 -12.32 -14.10
C ILE A 71 2.96 -11.05 -14.75
N MET A 72 3.58 -10.20 -13.95
CA MET A 72 4.18 -8.94 -14.41
C MET A 72 5.59 -8.78 -13.85
N TYR A 73 6.47 -8.26 -14.69
CA TYR A 73 7.86 -7.97 -14.38
C TYR A 73 8.07 -6.46 -14.42
N ILE A 74 8.82 -5.93 -13.45
CA ILE A 74 9.34 -4.56 -13.46
C ILE A 74 10.83 -4.65 -13.73
N CYS A 75 11.24 -4.13 -14.88
CA CYS A 75 12.61 -4.19 -15.37
C CYS A 75 13.30 -2.83 -15.20
N CYS A 76 14.61 -2.83 -14.99
CA CYS A 76 15.46 -1.63 -15.04
C CYS A 76 16.30 -1.62 -16.33
N ASN A 77 16.60 -0.43 -16.87
CA ASN A 77 17.51 -0.26 -18.01
C ASN A 77 18.97 -0.10 -17.54
N GLU A 78 19.94 -0.64 -18.27
CA GLU A 78 21.38 -0.58 -17.98
C GLU A 78 21.92 0.85 -17.81
N SER A 79 21.43 1.80 -18.61
CA SER A 79 22.05 3.12 -18.73
C SER A 79 21.36 4.21 -17.90
N LEU A 80 20.12 3.99 -17.46
CA LEU A 80 19.30 4.98 -16.75
C LEU A 80 18.42 4.26 -15.73
N PRO A 81 18.17 4.83 -14.54
CA PRO A 81 17.31 4.25 -13.49
C PRO A 81 15.81 4.36 -13.86
N ILE A 82 15.47 3.97 -15.09
CA ILE A 82 14.13 3.98 -15.66
C ILE A 82 13.57 2.57 -15.55
N LEU A 83 12.36 2.49 -14.99
CA LEU A 83 11.63 1.24 -14.85
C LEU A 83 10.60 1.09 -15.98
N TYR A 84 10.43 -0.13 -16.48
CA TYR A 84 9.39 -0.46 -17.45
C TYR A 84 8.75 -1.81 -17.10
N LYS A 85 7.50 -2.02 -17.54
CA LYS A 85 6.74 -3.25 -17.27
C LYS A 85 6.80 -4.21 -18.46
N LEU A 86 6.87 -5.51 -18.17
CA LEU A 86 6.57 -6.59 -19.12
C LEU A 86 5.49 -7.49 -18.52
N GLU A 87 4.52 -7.95 -19.33
CA GLU A 87 3.43 -8.83 -18.88
C GLU A 87 3.44 -10.14 -19.66
N GLY A 88 3.27 -11.26 -18.93
CA GLY A 88 3.11 -12.59 -19.51
C GLY A 88 4.17 -13.59 -19.07
N SER A 89 3.94 -14.87 -19.37
CA SER A 89 4.84 -15.98 -19.00
C SER A 89 6.07 -16.11 -19.90
N VAL A 90 6.04 -15.49 -21.08
CA VAL A 90 7.07 -15.63 -22.13
C VAL A 90 8.03 -14.45 -22.17
N GLN A 91 7.55 -13.23 -21.88
CA GLN A 91 8.39 -12.02 -21.82
C GLN A 91 8.83 -11.77 -20.37
N LYS A 92 10.11 -12.01 -20.10
CA LYS A 92 10.76 -11.73 -18.81
C LYS A 92 11.84 -10.67 -19.03
N CYS A 93 12.14 -9.87 -18.01
CA CYS A 93 13.40 -9.14 -18.03
C CYS A 93 14.54 -10.16 -18.06
N PRO A 94 15.71 -9.84 -18.63
CA PRO A 94 16.91 -10.61 -18.33
C PRO A 94 17.18 -10.54 -16.81
N ASP A 95 17.71 -11.61 -16.22
CA ASP A 95 17.74 -11.79 -14.76
C ASP A 95 18.39 -10.60 -14.02
N ASN A 96 19.50 -10.07 -14.56
CA ASN A 96 20.23 -8.92 -13.99
C ASN A 96 19.47 -7.58 -14.06
N TYR A 97 18.31 -7.54 -14.71
CA TYR A 97 17.48 -6.33 -14.87
C TYR A 97 16.12 -6.45 -14.22
N THR A 98 15.80 -7.60 -13.61
CA THR A 98 14.51 -7.80 -12.95
C THR A 98 14.53 -7.18 -11.58
N VAL A 99 13.83 -6.05 -11.37
CA VAL A 99 13.75 -5.40 -10.05
C VAL A 99 12.68 -6.05 -9.20
N ALA A 100 11.51 -6.34 -9.79
CA ALA A 100 10.39 -6.97 -9.12
C ALA A 100 9.57 -7.85 -10.06
N VAL A 101 8.94 -8.89 -9.49
CA VAL A 101 7.95 -9.74 -10.14
C VAL A 101 6.70 -9.78 -9.27
N GLY A 102 5.55 -9.61 -9.90
CA GLY A 102 4.26 -9.76 -9.27
C GLY A 102 3.46 -10.88 -9.94
N LYS A 103 2.74 -11.65 -9.14
CA LYS A 103 1.78 -12.66 -9.59
C LYS A 103 0.45 -12.42 -8.92
N TYR A 104 -0.61 -12.29 -9.71
CA TYR A 104 -1.94 -12.04 -9.18
C TYR A 104 -2.98 -12.97 -9.80
N ARG A 105 -3.80 -13.58 -8.95
CA ARG A 105 -5.01 -14.31 -9.34
C ARG A 105 -6.21 -13.73 -8.62
N ASN A 106 -7.22 -13.34 -9.39
CA ASN A 106 -8.52 -12.99 -8.83
C ASN A 106 -9.34 -14.27 -8.63
N ALA A 107 -9.38 -14.82 -7.42
CA ALA A 107 -10.18 -15.99 -7.07
C ALA A 107 -11.39 -15.62 -6.20
N GLN A 108 -11.83 -14.35 -6.20
CA GLN A 108 -12.90 -13.89 -5.31
C GLN A 108 -14.22 -14.66 -5.48
N ASN A 109 -14.61 -14.98 -6.72
CA ASN A 109 -15.83 -15.76 -6.96
C ASN A 109 -15.70 -17.24 -6.58
N GLU A 110 -14.47 -17.74 -6.41
CA GLU A 110 -14.20 -19.15 -6.10
C GLU A 110 -13.98 -19.36 -4.59
N THR A 111 -13.27 -18.44 -3.93
CA THR A 111 -12.80 -18.59 -2.54
C THR A 111 -13.08 -17.38 -1.66
N GLY A 112 -13.52 -16.26 -2.23
CA GLY A 112 -13.61 -14.97 -1.53
C GLY A 112 -12.31 -14.16 -1.53
N TRP A 113 -11.22 -14.65 -2.14
CA TRP A 113 -9.90 -14.01 -2.08
C TRP A 113 -9.29 -13.65 -3.44
N GLY A 114 -8.69 -12.47 -3.55
CA GLY A 114 -7.55 -12.26 -4.45
C GLY A 114 -6.27 -12.84 -3.86
N ILE A 115 -5.36 -13.36 -4.68
CA ILE A 115 -4.07 -13.90 -4.23
C ILE A 115 -2.96 -13.13 -4.96
N LEU A 116 -2.14 -12.41 -4.21
CA LEU A 116 -1.04 -11.61 -4.72
C LEU A 116 0.29 -12.08 -4.12
N GLU A 117 1.27 -12.34 -4.97
CA GLU A 117 2.66 -12.54 -4.58
C GLU A 117 3.50 -11.45 -5.25
N VAL A 118 4.36 -10.80 -4.49
CA VAL A 118 5.33 -9.80 -4.98
C VAL A 118 6.70 -10.18 -4.48
N GLU A 119 7.68 -10.25 -5.38
CA GLU A 119 9.06 -10.57 -5.08
C GLU A 119 9.96 -9.49 -5.68
N THR A 120 10.85 -8.91 -4.88
CA THR A 120 11.91 -8.03 -5.38
C THR A 120 13.23 -8.77 -5.40
N PHE A 121 14.17 -8.29 -6.21
CA PHE A 121 15.47 -8.93 -6.38
C PHE A 121 16.61 -8.03 -5.88
N PRO A 122 17.72 -8.62 -5.41
CA PRO A 122 18.88 -7.87 -4.95
C PRO A 122 19.59 -7.16 -6.11
N ASN A 123 20.67 -6.43 -5.81
CA ASN A 123 21.50 -5.66 -6.75
C ASN A 123 20.88 -4.35 -7.27
N PHE A 124 19.72 -3.97 -6.77
CA PHE A 124 19.12 -2.65 -7.00
C PHE A 124 19.08 -1.84 -5.70
N PRO A 125 19.12 -0.50 -5.77
CA PRO A 125 18.88 0.36 -4.60
C PRO A 125 17.59 -0.02 -3.89
N VAL A 126 17.59 -0.04 -2.56
CA VAL A 126 16.44 -0.52 -1.76
C VAL A 126 15.17 0.31 -2.00
N GLU A 127 15.32 1.61 -2.30
CA GLU A 127 14.22 2.49 -2.68
C GLU A 127 13.60 2.07 -4.02
N MET A 128 14.43 1.65 -4.98
CA MET A 128 13.96 1.14 -6.27
C MET A 128 13.22 -0.19 -6.10
N GLN A 129 13.70 -1.06 -5.21
CA GLN A 129 12.99 -2.29 -4.86
C GLN A 129 11.62 -1.99 -4.24
N ALA A 130 11.56 -1.09 -3.24
CA ALA A 130 10.31 -0.69 -2.60
C ALA A 130 9.31 -0.10 -3.59
N TYR A 131 9.77 0.81 -4.46
CA TYR A 131 8.93 1.42 -5.50
C TYR A 131 8.42 0.36 -6.49
N ALA A 132 9.29 -0.54 -6.96
CA ALA A 132 8.93 -1.58 -7.91
C ALA A 132 7.95 -2.61 -7.32
N ALA A 133 8.10 -2.96 -6.03
CA ALA A 133 7.14 -3.80 -5.30
C ALA A 133 5.74 -3.17 -5.29
N GLY A 134 5.66 -1.87 -5.01
CA GLY A 134 4.40 -1.14 -5.05
C GLY A 134 3.84 -1.02 -6.47
N LEU A 135 4.70 -0.69 -7.44
CA LEU A 135 4.30 -0.51 -8.83
C LEU A 135 3.67 -1.77 -9.42
N VAL A 136 4.29 -2.93 -9.19
CA VAL A 136 3.78 -4.20 -9.75
C VAL A 136 2.43 -4.59 -9.14
N GLU A 137 2.23 -4.34 -7.84
CA GLU A 137 0.92 -4.50 -7.21
C GLU A 137 -0.13 -3.57 -7.81
N GLY A 138 0.18 -2.28 -7.91
CA GLY A 138 -0.73 -1.27 -8.45
C GLY A 138 -1.18 -1.62 -9.87
N LEU A 139 -0.25 -2.07 -10.72
CA LEU A 139 -0.53 -2.48 -12.10
C LEU A 139 -1.37 -3.77 -12.18
N LEU A 140 -1.03 -4.79 -11.40
CA LEU A 140 -1.73 -6.08 -11.42
C LEU A 140 -3.15 -6.00 -10.85
N THR A 141 -3.35 -5.14 -9.85
CA THR A 141 -4.57 -5.11 -9.02
C THR A 141 -5.42 -3.87 -9.20
N LYS A 142 -5.10 -3.02 -10.19
CA LYS A 142 -5.78 -1.74 -10.48
C LYS A 142 -7.31 -1.77 -10.39
N VAL A 143 -7.95 -2.77 -10.99
CA VAL A 143 -9.42 -2.94 -10.95
C VAL A 143 -9.91 -3.17 -9.52
N GLN A 144 -9.22 -3.99 -8.74
CA GLN A 144 -9.61 -4.27 -7.37
C GLN A 144 -9.34 -3.11 -6.43
N ILE A 145 -8.23 -2.38 -6.64
CA ILE A 145 -7.97 -1.11 -5.94
C ILE A 145 -9.13 -0.14 -6.19
N HIS A 146 -9.56 0.02 -7.45
CA HIS A 146 -10.65 0.91 -7.81
C HIS A 146 -11.96 0.54 -7.09
N TYR A 147 -12.36 -0.74 -7.12
CA TYR A 147 -13.57 -1.19 -6.41
C TYR A 147 -13.47 -1.04 -4.91
N HIS A 148 -12.32 -1.38 -4.31
CA HIS A 148 -12.12 -1.19 -2.88
C HIS A 148 -12.22 0.29 -2.50
N TYR A 149 -11.56 1.18 -3.25
CA TYR A 149 -11.66 2.63 -3.06
C TYR A 149 -13.10 3.14 -3.12
N LEU A 150 -13.87 2.73 -4.14
CA LEU A 150 -15.28 3.11 -4.28
C LEU A 150 -16.11 2.65 -3.09
N ASN A 151 -15.90 1.41 -2.64
CA ASN A 151 -16.66 0.82 -1.54
C ASN A 151 -16.34 1.44 -0.18
N THR A 152 -15.09 1.83 0.06
CA THR A 152 -14.63 2.20 1.42
C THR A 152 -14.47 3.71 1.61
N VAL A 153 -13.58 4.34 0.84
CA VAL A 153 -13.06 5.69 1.12
C VAL A 153 -13.54 6.77 0.16
N SER A 154 -14.17 6.43 -0.97
CA SER A 154 -14.66 7.42 -1.96
C SER A 154 -15.67 8.41 -1.36
N GLN A 155 -16.51 7.96 -0.43
CA GLN A 155 -17.56 8.75 0.19
C GLN A 155 -17.12 9.42 1.50
N LEU A 156 -15.82 9.42 1.83
CA LEU A 156 -15.30 9.90 3.11
C LEU A 156 -15.75 11.33 3.46
N CYS A 157 -15.82 12.21 2.45
CA CYS A 157 -16.17 13.62 2.61
C CYS A 157 -17.61 13.97 2.23
N LYS A 158 -18.44 12.97 1.86
CA LYS A 158 -19.82 13.22 1.46
C LYS A 158 -20.59 13.85 2.62
N ASN A 159 -21.14 15.04 2.40
CA ASN A 159 -21.87 15.81 3.42
C ASN A 159 -21.08 16.09 4.70
N ALA A 160 -19.74 16.06 4.64
CA ALA A 160 -18.84 16.16 5.78
C ALA A 160 -17.67 17.14 5.54
N LYS A 161 -17.97 18.28 4.89
CA LYS A 161 -16.95 19.26 4.46
C LYS A 161 -16.05 19.75 5.59
N GLU A 162 -16.64 20.16 6.73
CA GLU A 162 -15.86 20.67 7.88
C GLU A 162 -14.94 19.60 8.47
N TYR A 163 -15.45 18.37 8.63
CA TYR A 163 -14.66 17.22 9.05
C TYR A 163 -13.45 16.99 8.12
N CYS A 164 -13.67 16.99 6.79
CA CYS A 164 -12.58 16.76 5.84
C CYS A 164 -11.56 17.90 5.80
N LEU A 165 -11.98 19.16 6.00
CA LEU A 165 -11.02 20.27 6.13
C LEU A 165 -10.07 20.05 7.32
N LYS A 166 -10.61 19.65 8.48
CA LYS A 166 -9.79 19.36 9.68
C LYS A 166 -8.90 18.14 9.48
N LEU A 167 -9.47 17.04 8.96
CA LEU A 167 -8.73 15.80 8.68
C LEU A 167 -7.58 16.04 7.72
N PHE A 168 -7.82 16.68 6.58
CA PHE A 168 -6.77 16.90 5.58
C PHE A 168 -5.72 17.89 6.05
N ASN A 169 -6.08 18.87 6.89
CA ASN A 169 -5.09 19.71 7.56
C ASN A 169 -4.20 18.90 8.51
N TYR A 170 -4.79 18.01 9.33
CA TYR A 170 -4.04 17.10 10.20
C TYR A 170 -3.10 16.20 9.39
N LEU A 171 -3.61 15.52 8.36
CA LEU A 171 -2.81 14.62 7.53
C LEU A 171 -1.70 15.35 6.79
N LYS A 172 -1.95 16.57 6.31
CA LYS A 172 -0.93 17.41 5.67
C LYS A 172 0.21 17.70 6.64
N LEU A 173 -0.10 18.24 7.82
CA LEU A 173 0.91 18.56 8.84
C LEU A 173 1.68 17.31 9.30
N ASN A 174 0.99 16.17 9.40
CA ASN A 174 1.62 14.91 9.77
C ASN A 174 2.59 14.40 8.69
N LEU A 175 2.19 14.45 7.42
CA LEU A 175 3.04 14.06 6.30
C LEU A 175 4.25 14.99 6.16
N GLU A 176 4.07 16.31 6.31
CA GLU A 176 5.16 17.28 6.30
C GLU A 176 6.15 17.01 7.44
N TRP A 177 5.65 16.71 8.64
CA TRP A 177 6.50 16.33 9.76
C TRP A 177 7.24 15.02 9.48
N ILE A 178 6.56 13.97 9.01
CA ILE A 178 7.18 12.69 8.66
C ILE A 178 8.27 12.87 7.61
N GLU A 179 8.00 13.62 6.54
CA GLU A 179 8.97 13.92 5.49
C GLU A 179 10.20 14.63 6.06
N SER A 180 9.99 15.63 6.93
CA SER A 180 11.09 16.32 7.62
C SER A 180 11.95 15.38 8.47
N GLN A 181 11.34 14.40 9.13
CA GLN A 181 12.05 13.41 9.93
C GLN A 181 12.85 12.45 9.04
N VAL A 182 12.25 11.97 7.95
CA VAL A 182 12.96 11.14 6.96
C VAL A 182 14.18 11.86 6.40
N MET A 183 14.06 13.15 6.08
CA MET A 183 15.17 13.94 5.52
C MET A 183 16.27 14.28 6.54
N SER A 184 15.92 14.45 7.81
CA SER A 184 16.86 14.89 8.85
C SER A 184 17.58 13.76 9.56
N ASN A 185 17.02 12.54 9.55
CA ASN A 185 17.65 11.37 10.16
C ASN A 185 18.61 10.68 9.16
N PRO A 186 19.73 10.11 9.64
CA PRO A 186 20.71 9.50 8.76
C PRO A 186 20.16 8.21 8.12
N PRO A 187 20.65 7.81 6.92
CA PRO A 187 20.26 6.54 6.28
C PRO A 187 20.54 5.28 7.12
N THR A 188 21.36 5.39 8.16
CA THR A 188 21.63 4.32 9.13
C THR A 188 20.55 4.17 10.20
N ASP A 189 19.65 5.15 10.38
CA ASP A 189 18.46 4.98 11.21
C ASP A 189 17.46 4.09 10.47
N LEU A 190 17.45 2.80 10.85
CA LEU A 190 16.60 1.79 10.23
C LEU A 190 15.12 2.13 10.29
N TYR A 191 14.66 2.82 11.34
CA TYR A 191 13.25 3.15 11.51
C TYR A 191 12.81 4.19 10.49
N TRP A 192 13.52 5.33 10.42
CA TRP A 192 13.20 6.39 9.45
C TRP A 192 13.50 5.98 8.01
N ARG A 193 14.49 5.11 7.78
CA ARG A 193 14.68 4.47 6.47
C ARG A 193 13.47 3.62 6.09
N HIS A 194 12.91 2.83 7.00
CA HIS A 194 11.70 2.04 6.72
C HIS A 194 10.46 2.90 6.50
N VAL A 195 10.33 4.03 7.21
CA VAL A 195 9.29 5.02 6.91
C VAL A 195 9.42 5.47 5.44
N ASN A 196 10.61 5.85 5.00
CA ASN A 196 10.86 6.26 3.61
C ASN A 196 10.51 5.14 2.61
N LEU A 197 10.98 3.91 2.85
CA LEU A 197 10.71 2.76 1.98
C LEU A 197 9.21 2.46 1.89
N THR A 198 8.48 2.58 3.00
CA THR A 198 7.03 2.35 3.03
C THR A 198 6.28 3.36 2.17
N TYR A 199 6.57 4.66 2.30
CA TYR A 199 5.97 5.68 1.42
C TYR A 199 6.43 5.54 -0.04
N THR A 200 7.65 5.05 -0.28
CA THR A 200 8.15 4.73 -1.62
C THR A 200 7.33 3.60 -2.26
N GLN A 201 7.01 2.55 -1.50
CA GLN A 201 6.11 1.48 -1.95
C GLN A 201 4.69 2.00 -2.23
N LEU A 202 4.13 2.83 -1.34
CA LEU A 202 2.81 3.46 -1.58
C LEU A 202 2.82 4.32 -2.86
N THR A 203 3.92 5.02 -3.12
CA THR A 203 4.10 5.81 -4.34
C THR A 203 4.07 4.93 -5.58
N GLY A 204 4.75 3.78 -5.53
CA GLY A 204 4.70 2.76 -6.58
C GLY A 204 3.26 2.29 -6.84
N ILE A 205 2.51 1.92 -5.79
CA ILE A 205 1.10 1.48 -5.91
C ILE A 205 0.26 2.57 -6.57
N GLN A 206 0.41 3.83 -6.13
CA GLN A 206 -0.32 4.96 -6.69
C GLN A 206 0.01 5.20 -8.17
N ASP A 207 1.27 5.11 -8.56
CA ASP A 207 1.69 5.26 -9.96
C ASP A 207 1.20 4.09 -10.84
N GLY A 208 1.15 2.86 -10.30
CA GLY A 208 0.58 1.69 -10.99
C GLY A 208 -0.94 1.70 -11.09
N TYR A 209 -1.63 2.23 -10.08
CA TYR A 209 -3.08 2.46 -10.08
C TYR A 209 -3.48 3.57 -11.06
N GLY A 210 -2.65 4.61 -11.20
CA GLY A 210 -2.87 5.73 -12.11
C GLY A 210 -2.84 5.35 -13.60
N PRO A 211 -2.93 6.32 -14.52
CA PRO A 211 -2.84 6.07 -15.96
C PRO A 211 -1.58 5.27 -16.33
N GLU A 212 -1.71 4.34 -17.28
CA GLU A 212 -0.56 3.53 -17.71
C GLU A 212 0.50 4.40 -18.36
N LYS A 213 1.77 4.13 -18.06
CA LYS A 213 2.93 4.82 -18.61
C LYS A 213 3.86 3.82 -19.27
N GLN A 214 4.60 4.27 -20.27
CA GLN A 214 5.66 3.47 -20.88
C GLN A 214 6.83 3.27 -19.91
N PHE A 215 7.13 4.31 -19.14
CA PHE A 215 8.27 4.35 -18.21
C PHE A 215 7.84 4.89 -16.85
N TYR A 216 8.50 4.40 -15.82
CA TYR A 216 8.31 4.77 -14.42
C TYR A 216 9.65 5.15 -13.80
N PHE A 217 9.61 6.01 -12.78
CA PHE A 217 10.80 6.52 -12.10
C PHE A 217 10.65 6.29 -10.61
N SER A 218 11.64 5.61 -10.02
CA SER A 218 11.66 5.38 -8.58
C SER A 218 11.72 6.71 -7.83
N ARG A 219 10.74 6.93 -6.95
CA ARG A 219 10.60 8.15 -6.14
C ARG A 219 9.71 7.91 -4.93
N VAL A 220 9.82 8.78 -3.94
CA VAL A 220 8.91 8.85 -2.80
C VAL A 220 8.01 10.07 -2.93
N ARG A 221 6.76 9.96 -2.47
CA ARG A 221 5.81 11.07 -2.33
C ARG A 221 5.10 10.99 -0.98
N PHE A 222 5.21 12.04 -0.19
CA PHE A 222 4.44 12.23 1.05
C PHE A 222 3.20 13.06 0.74
N ALA A 223 2.15 12.41 0.23
CA ALA A 223 0.95 13.11 -0.23
C ALA A 223 -0.35 12.39 0.17
N ILE A 224 -1.43 13.17 0.34
CA ILE A 224 -2.76 12.65 0.61
C ILE A 224 -3.35 12.05 -0.68
N THR A 225 -3.07 10.78 -0.92
CA THR A 225 -3.53 10.04 -2.09
C THR A 225 -4.71 9.12 -1.76
N PRO A 226 -5.48 8.63 -2.75
CA PRO A 226 -6.44 7.54 -2.55
C PRO A 226 -5.81 6.32 -1.86
N ILE A 227 -4.58 5.96 -2.22
CA ILE A 227 -3.86 4.83 -1.63
C ILE A 227 -3.51 5.09 -0.17
N LEU A 228 -3.08 6.30 0.20
CA LEU A 228 -2.85 6.66 1.61
C LEU A 228 -4.15 6.54 2.42
N LYS A 229 -5.27 7.05 1.89
CA LYS A 229 -6.58 6.96 2.56
C LYS A 229 -6.99 5.52 2.81
N ILE A 230 -6.65 4.58 1.92
CA ILE A 230 -6.90 3.15 2.15
C ILE A 230 -6.08 2.64 3.35
N GLN A 231 -4.83 3.09 3.55
CA GLN A 231 -4.02 2.63 4.70
C GLN A 231 -4.60 3.08 6.04
N LEU A 232 -5.24 4.25 6.07
CA LEU A 232 -5.81 4.87 7.27
C LEU A 232 -7.15 4.27 7.72
N ALA A 233 -7.59 3.15 7.13
CA ALA A 233 -8.92 2.60 7.38
C ALA A 233 -9.23 2.40 8.87
N GLY A 234 -8.29 1.83 9.63
CA GLY A 234 -8.44 1.67 11.08
C GLY A 234 -8.21 2.97 11.85
N ASP A 235 -7.24 3.80 11.45
CA ASP A 235 -7.00 5.10 12.08
C ASP A 235 -8.23 6.03 12.00
N PHE A 236 -9.06 5.89 10.96
CA PHE A 236 -10.31 6.64 10.83
C PHE A 236 -11.31 6.36 11.96
N PHE A 237 -11.25 5.23 12.67
CA PHE A 237 -12.16 4.99 13.80
C PHE A 237 -12.00 6.02 14.92
N ASP A 238 -10.77 6.43 15.20
CA ASP A 238 -10.48 7.46 16.19
C ASP A 238 -10.54 8.86 15.55
N LEU A 239 -9.95 9.05 14.36
CA LEU A 239 -9.94 10.37 13.70
C LEU A 239 -11.35 10.87 13.35
N ASP A 240 -12.30 9.98 13.06
CA ASP A 240 -13.72 10.34 12.86
C ASP A 240 -14.31 10.98 14.13
N ARG A 241 -13.90 10.52 15.32
CA ARG A 241 -14.31 11.10 16.62
C ARG A 241 -13.58 12.41 16.89
N VAL A 242 -12.26 12.44 16.71
CA VAL A 242 -11.43 13.66 16.91
C VAL A 242 -11.98 14.84 16.11
N PHE A 243 -12.26 14.61 14.82
CA PHE A 243 -12.71 15.67 13.93
C PHE A 243 -14.23 15.79 13.83
N LYS A 244 -14.97 15.11 14.72
CA LYS A 244 -16.42 15.20 14.87
C LYS A 244 -17.16 14.98 13.56
N LYS A 245 -16.84 13.88 12.88
CA LYS A 245 -17.53 13.49 11.63
C LYS A 245 -19.04 13.42 11.87
N PRO A 246 -19.87 14.03 11.00
CA PRO A 246 -21.32 13.94 11.13
C PRO A 246 -21.77 12.48 11.21
N LYS A 247 -22.56 12.16 12.24
CA LYS A 247 -23.11 10.80 12.39
C LYS A 247 -23.98 10.49 11.17
N THR A 248 -23.75 9.34 10.57
CA THR A 248 -24.70 8.76 9.61
C THR A 248 -25.52 7.68 10.34
N ASN A 249 -26.64 7.25 9.77
CA ASN A 249 -27.46 6.17 10.32
C ASN A 249 -26.70 4.82 10.46
N TYR A 250 -25.46 4.74 9.99
CA TYR A 250 -24.58 3.59 10.12
C TYR A 250 -23.47 3.90 11.13
N SER A 251 -23.66 3.50 12.39
CA SER A 251 -22.54 3.36 13.33
C SER A 251 -21.87 2.01 13.07
N SER A 252 -20.67 2.01 12.51
CA SER A 252 -19.90 0.78 12.39
C SER A 252 -19.28 0.44 13.74
N ASN A 253 -19.93 -0.44 14.50
CA ASN A 253 -19.26 -1.17 15.57
C ASN A 253 -18.43 -2.28 14.92
N SER A 254 -17.19 -1.95 14.59
CA SER A 254 -16.19 -2.92 14.16
C SER A 254 -15.47 -3.51 15.37
N HIS A 255 -15.26 -4.81 15.35
CA HIS A 255 -14.56 -5.56 16.38
C HIS A 255 -13.74 -6.66 15.71
N CYS A 256 -12.87 -7.31 16.47
CA CYS A 256 -12.17 -8.51 16.03
C CYS A 256 -12.18 -9.55 17.15
N SER A 257 -11.98 -10.81 16.81
CA SER A 257 -11.74 -11.89 17.78
C SER A 257 -10.41 -12.55 17.47
N GLY A 258 -9.50 -12.54 18.43
CA GLY A 258 -8.22 -13.24 18.37
C GLY A 258 -8.21 -14.42 19.34
N PHE A 259 -7.54 -15.50 18.95
CA PHE A 259 -7.40 -16.69 19.79
C PHE A 259 -6.02 -17.32 19.60
N VAL A 260 -5.36 -17.62 20.72
CA VAL A 260 -4.06 -18.29 20.77
C VAL A 260 -4.20 -19.51 21.67
N LYS A 261 -3.85 -20.69 21.17
CA LYS A 261 -3.95 -21.95 21.89
C LYS A 261 -2.67 -22.76 21.77
N VAL A 262 -2.01 -22.95 22.91
CA VAL A 262 -0.94 -23.96 23.05
C VAL A 262 -1.59 -25.33 23.24
N LEU A 263 -1.18 -26.29 22.41
CA LEU A 263 -1.66 -27.67 22.47
C LEU A 263 -1.03 -28.41 23.66
N GLU A 264 -1.66 -29.51 24.05
CA GLU A 264 -1.21 -30.34 25.16
C GLU A 264 0.25 -30.79 24.97
N GLY A 265 1.05 -30.64 26.03
CA GLY A 265 2.47 -30.96 26.02
C GLY A 265 3.32 -30.04 25.13
N ASN A 266 2.85 -28.83 24.81
CA ASN A 266 3.52 -27.84 23.96
C ASN A 266 3.84 -28.34 22.54
N LYS A 267 3.04 -29.28 22.02
CA LYS A 267 3.27 -29.90 20.70
C LYS A 267 3.09 -28.95 19.52
N ASP A 268 2.27 -27.91 19.71
CA ASP A 268 1.98 -26.91 18.69
C ASP A 268 1.36 -25.65 19.32
N ILE A 269 1.33 -24.57 18.56
CA ILE A 269 0.59 -23.34 18.88
C ILE A 269 -0.34 -22.98 17.71
N LEU A 270 -1.64 -22.94 18.00
CA LEU A 270 -2.65 -22.51 17.04
C LEU A 270 -2.99 -21.04 17.27
N ILE A 271 -3.00 -20.27 16.18
CA ILE A 271 -3.33 -18.84 16.20
C ILE A 271 -4.42 -18.60 15.17
N SER A 272 -5.52 -17.95 15.59
CA SER A 272 -6.61 -17.57 14.69
C SER A 272 -7.08 -16.15 14.95
N HIS A 273 -7.49 -15.48 13.88
CA HIS A 273 -8.02 -14.12 13.93
C HIS A 273 -9.27 -14.02 13.05
N VAL A 274 -10.31 -13.36 13.56
CA VAL A 274 -11.59 -13.14 12.87
C VAL A 274 -11.93 -11.66 12.89
N THR A 275 -11.78 -11.02 11.74
CA THR A 275 -12.09 -9.59 11.53
C THR A 275 -13.58 -9.35 11.39
N MET A 276 -14.11 -8.33 12.06
CA MET A 276 -15.51 -7.89 11.91
C MET A 276 -15.54 -6.42 11.45
N LEU A 277 -15.68 -6.24 10.14
CA LEU A 277 -15.82 -4.95 9.47
C LEU A 277 -17.12 -4.91 8.65
N GLY A 278 -17.52 -3.72 8.22
CA GLY A 278 -18.70 -3.58 7.37
C GLY A 278 -18.53 -4.28 6.02
N TYR A 279 -19.57 -4.97 5.53
CA TYR A 279 -19.52 -5.82 4.33
C TYR A 279 -18.96 -5.15 3.07
N LYS A 280 -19.01 -3.82 2.97
CA LYS A 280 -18.37 -3.05 1.90
C LYS A 280 -16.84 -3.28 1.80
N SER A 281 -16.18 -3.71 2.88
CA SER A 281 -14.75 -4.01 2.89
C SER A 281 -14.41 -5.41 2.37
N MET A 282 -15.38 -6.31 2.12
CA MET A 282 -15.13 -7.73 1.74
C MET A 282 -14.52 -7.94 0.34
N ASN A 283 -13.89 -6.93 -0.25
CA ASN A 283 -12.97 -7.08 -1.36
C ASN A 283 -11.59 -7.47 -0.80
N ARG A 284 -11.36 -8.77 -0.59
CA ARG A 284 -10.21 -9.30 0.17
C ARG A 284 -9.05 -9.74 -0.73
N MET A 285 -7.83 -9.65 -0.19
CA MET A 285 -6.61 -10.10 -0.85
C MET A 285 -5.62 -10.75 0.14
N LEU A 286 -5.24 -11.99 -0.10
CA LEU A 286 -4.08 -12.60 0.54
C LEU A 286 -2.82 -12.11 -0.17
N LYS A 287 -1.85 -11.62 0.60
CA LYS A 287 -0.61 -11.08 0.05
C LYS A 287 0.61 -11.74 0.64
N LEU A 288 1.57 -12.05 -0.22
CA LEU A 288 2.92 -12.46 0.14
C LEU A 288 3.92 -11.48 -0.50
N TYR A 289 4.59 -10.69 0.32
CA TYR A 289 5.72 -9.88 -0.12
C TYR A 289 7.02 -10.60 0.24
N LYS A 290 7.92 -10.75 -0.73
CA LYS A 290 9.29 -11.25 -0.58
C LYS A 290 10.23 -10.12 -0.99
N LEU A 291 10.58 -9.27 -0.04
CA LEU A 291 11.42 -8.12 -0.31
C LEU A 291 12.89 -8.54 -0.17
N ALA A 292 13.72 -8.20 -1.17
CA ALA A 292 15.17 -8.45 -1.18
C ALA A 292 15.95 -7.42 -0.35
N TYR A 293 15.37 -6.96 0.76
CA TYR A 293 16.08 -6.21 1.78
C TYR A 293 17.08 -7.12 2.50
N ASP A 294 18.17 -6.56 3.04
CA ASP A 294 19.15 -7.34 3.79
C ASP A 294 18.48 -7.99 5.02
N PRO A 295 18.41 -9.34 5.11
CA PRO A 295 17.76 -10.02 6.23
C PRO A 295 18.40 -9.72 7.60
N LYS A 296 19.66 -9.25 7.63
CA LYS A 296 20.31 -8.85 8.88
C LYS A 296 19.71 -7.57 9.45
N GLU A 297 19.34 -6.63 8.59
CA GLU A 297 18.72 -5.34 8.93
C GLU A 297 17.19 -5.42 8.96
N VAL A 298 16.58 -6.26 8.10
CA VAL A 298 15.13 -6.42 7.95
C VAL A 298 14.74 -7.89 8.10
N PRO A 299 14.59 -8.39 9.34
CA PRO A 299 14.28 -9.80 9.59
C PRO A 299 12.94 -10.23 8.99
N GLY A 300 11.94 -9.34 9.00
CA GLY A 300 10.62 -9.53 8.42
C GLY A 300 10.53 -9.19 6.93
N HIS A 301 11.63 -9.31 6.18
CA HIS A 301 11.68 -8.99 4.74
C HIS A 301 10.72 -9.83 3.88
N THR A 302 10.33 -11.02 4.35
CA THR A 302 9.21 -11.79 3.79
C THR A 302 8.03 -11.74 4.74
N ILE A 303 6.85 -11.34 4.23
CA ILE A 303 5.64 -11.19 5.05
C ILE A 303 4.41 -11.70 4.29
N SER A 304 3.60 -12.51 4.98
CA SER A 304 2.30 -12.99 4.53
C SER A 304 1.19 -12.35 5.36
N ILE A 305 0.19 -11.75 4.72
CA ILE A 305 -0.91 -11.03 5.38
C ILE A 305 -2.26 -11.34 4.74
N SER A 306 -3.31 -11.37 5.56
CA SER A 306 -4.68 -11.13 5.07
C SER A 306 -4.87 -9.63 4.92
N SER A 307 -5.28 -9.16 3.74
CA SER A 307 -5.23 -7.74 3.39
C SER A 307 -6.35 -7.35 2.41
N TYR A 308 -6.24 -6.14 1.87
CA TYR A 308 -7.18 -5.49 0.97
C TYR A 308 -6.43 -4.91 -0.24
N PRO A 309 -7.08 -4.78 -1.42
CA PRO A 309 -6.46 -4.17 -2.59
C PRO A 309 -5.88 -2.77 -2.30
N GLY A 310 -4.60 -2.57 -2.63
CA GLY A 310 -3.91 -1.29 -2.44
C GLY A 310 -3.41 -1.04 -1.02
N SER A 311 -3.71 -1.89 -0.04
CA SER A 311 -3.12 -1.78 1.30
C SER A 311 -1.81 -2.54 1.43
N VAL A 312 -0.76 -1.91 1.95
CA VAL A 312 0.51 -2.59 2.25
C VAL A 312 0.51 -3.29 3.62
N THR A 313 -0.54 -3.09 4.42
CA THR A 313 -0.75 -3.69 5.74
C THR A 313 -1.92 -4.67 5.71
N SER A 314 -2.12 -5.38 6.82
CA SER A 314 -3.23 -6.33 6.93
C SER A 314 -4.58 -5.61 7.10
N GLN A 315 -4.62 -4.59 7.98
CA GLN A 315 -5.82 -3.87 8.45
C GLN A 315 -6.82 -4.75 9.22
N ASP A 316 -6.56 -6.05 9.32
CA ASP A 316 -7.41 -7.00 10.03
C ASP A 316 -7.18 -6.98 11.55
N ASP A 317 -5.97 -7.13 12.11
CA ASP A 317 -4.67 -7.52 11.53
C ASP A 317 -4.29 -9.00 11.78
N PHE A 318 -3.73 -9.68 10.75
CA PHE A 318 -3.08 -10.98 10.87
C PHE A 318 -1.87 -11.06 9.92
N SER A 319 -0.67 -11.20 10.50
CA SER A 319 0.61 -11.18 9.78
C SER A 319 1.55 -12.31 10.21
N LEU A 320 2.24 -12.91 9.25
CA LEU A 320 3.33 -13.87 9.47
C LEU A 320 4.60 -13.33 8.81
N THR A 321 5.70 -13.26 9.56
CA THR A 321 6.97 -12.66 9.08
C THR A 321 8.11 -13.68 9.06
N SER A 322 9.07 -13.50 8.15
CA SER A 322 10.32 -14.29 8.11
C SER A 322 11.19 -14.11 9.36
N GLY A 323 10.93 -13.09 10.18
CA GLY A 323 11.51 -12.94 11.52
C GLY A 323 11.00 -14.01 12.51
N GLY A 324 10.05 -14.87 12.10
CA GLY A 324 9.48 -15.92 12.93
C GLY A 324 8.33 -15.43 13.82
N LEU A 325 7.74 -14.27 13.50
CA LEU A 325 6.66 -13.67 14.28
C LEU A 325 5.30 -13.88 13.63
N GLY A 326 4.33 -14.28 14.44
CA GLY A 326 2.90 -14.18 14.17
C GLY A 326 2.32 -13.00 14.94
N ILE A 327 1.76 -12.04 14.23
CA ILE A 327 1.23 -10.80 14.81
C ILE A 327 -0.26 -10.70 14.46
N LEU A 328 -1.08 -10.49 15.49
CA LEU A 328 -2.50 -10.19 15.36
C LEU A 328 -2.93 -9.16 16.40
N GLU A 329 -4.08 -8.55 16.20
CA GLU A 329 -4.63 -7.58 17.13
C GLU A 329 -6.14 -7.70 17.26
N THR A 330 -6.68 -7.09 18.31
CA THR A 330 -8.11 -6.75 18.36
C THR A 330 -8.30 -5.33 18.86
N THR A 331 -9.10 -4.54 18.14
CA THR A 331 -9.36 -3.13 18.47
C THR A 331 -10.06 -2.99 19.82
N ILE A 332 -9.53 -2.13 20.68
CA ILE A 332 -10.11 -1.76 21.97
C ILE A 332 -10.81 -0.41 21.84
N THR A 333 -12.04 -0.32 22.36
CA THR A 333 -12.77 0.95 22.36
C THR A 333 -12.33 1.78 23.57
N LEU A 334 -11.88 3.00 23.31
CA LEU A 334 -11.65 3.99 24.36
C LEU A 334 -12.99 4.62 24.76
N SER A 335 -13.34 4.49 26.04
CA SER A 335 -14.56 5.07 26.62
C SER A 335 -14.39 6.52 27.05
N ASP A 336 -13.17 6.90 27.44
CA ASP A 336 -12.84 8.28 27.81
C ASP A 336 -12.39 9.05 26.56
N GLU A 337 -13.27 9.89 26.03
CA GLU A 337 -12.97 10.71 24.85
C GLU A 337 -11.96 11.84 25.14
N SER A 338 -11.68 12.17 26.42
CA SER A 338 -10.72 13.23 26.77
C SER A 338 -9.30 12.91 26.28
N ILE A 339 -8.97 11.61 26.16
CA ILE A 339 -7.68 11.12 25.68
C ILE A 339 -7.37 11.53 24.24
N TYR A 340 -8.40 11.80 23.43
CA TYR A 340 -8.26 12.24 22.05
C TYR A 340 -7.62 13.63 21.93
N SER A 341 -7.59 14.42 23.02
CA SER A 341 -6.84 15.68 23.06
C SER A 341 -5.31 15.50 22.90
N ASN A 342 -4.80 14.29 23.12
CA ASN A 342 -3.38 13.96 22.94
C ASN A 342 -3.01 13.62 21.49
N ILE A 343 -3.98 13.50 20.58
CA ILE A 343 -3.70 13.22 19.16
C ILE A 343 -3.17 14.49 18.50
N ASN A 344 -1.96 14.40 17.95
CA ASN A 344 -1.24 15.51 17.34
C ASN A 344 -0.65 15.12 15.98
N PRO A 345 -0.65 16.00 14.97
CA PRO A 345 0.01 15.69 13.70
C PRO A 345 1.54 15.64 13.81
N ILE A 346 2.15 16.30 14.80
CA ILE A 346 3.60 16.39 14.96
C ILE A 346 4.04 15.45 16.09
N GLY A 347 5.15 14.72 15.87
CA GLY A 347 5.70 13.81 16.88
C GLY A 347 5.02 12.44 16.93
N GLN A 348 4.07 12.17 16.04
CA GLN A 348 3.24 10.96 16.06
C GLN A 348 3.13 10.34 14.67
N ILE A 349 3.06 9.01 14.61
CA ILE A 349 2.91 8.23 13.38
C ILE A 349 1.66 7.36 13.50
N ASN A 350 0.77 7.40 12.49
CA ASN A 350 -0.44 6.59 12.47
C ASN A 350 -0.16 5.07 12.59
N CYS A 351 -1.11 4.33 13.12
CA CYS A 351 -0.92 2.95 13.55
C CYS A 351 -0.47 2.02 12.43
N TRP A 352 -1.08 2.15 11.23
CA TRP A 352 -0.75 1.32 10.08
C TRP A 352 0.75 1.34 9.74
N LEU A 353 1.40 2.50 9.85
CA LEU A 353 2.82 2.64 9.50
C LEU A 353 3.70 2.07 10.62
N ARG A 354 3.33 2.31 11.89
CA ARG A 354 4.04 1.74 13.04
C ARG A 354 3.99 0.22 13.05
N SER A 355 2.83 -0.38 12.75
CA SER A 355 2.67 -1.83 12.71
C SER A 355 3.46 -2.46 11.56
N LEU A 356 3.46 -1.85 10.37
CA LEU A 356 4.27 -2.31 9.23
C LEU A 356 5.76 -2.32 9.57
N ILE A 357 6.27 -1.22 10.13
CA ILE A 357 7.69 -1.08 10.48
C ILE A 357 8.08 -2.11 11.55
N ALA A 358 7.25 -2.30 12.58
CA ALA A 358 7.49 -3.30 13.60
C ALA A 358 7.50 -4.73 13.03
N ASN A 359 6.59 -5.06 12.12
CA ASN A 359 6.56 -6.36 11.44
C ASN A 359 7.82 -6.64 10.63
N GLN A 360 8.41 -5.61 10.01
CA GLN A 360 9.60 -5.76 9.17
C GLN A 360 10.91 -5.78 9.96
N LEU A 361 11.02 -4.99 11.04
CA LEU A 361 12.27 -4.78 11.77
C LEU A 361 12.49 -5.72 12.97
N ALA A 362 11.43 -6.29 13.55
CA ALA A 362 11.56 -7.08 14.78
C ALA A 362 11.98 -8.54 14.52
N LYS A 363 12.89 -9.07 15.35
CA LYS A 363 13.24 -10.51 15.46
C LYS A 363 12.51 -11.17 16.63
N THR A 364 12.15 -10.40 17.64
CA THR A 364 11.48 -10.90 18.84
C THR A 364 10.19 -10.11 19.11
N SER A 365 9.27 -10.72 19.87
CA SER A 365 8.06 -10.02 20.33
C SER A 365 8.37 -8.80 21.18
N HIS A 366 9.45 -8.83 21.98
CA HIS A 366 9.87 -7.69 22.79
C HIS A 366 10.36 -6.53 21.91
N GLU A 367 11.21 -6.79 20.92
CA GLU A 367 11.63 -5.78 19.94
C GLU A 367 10.44 -5.20 19.19
N TRP A 368 9.47 -6.04 18.80
CA TRP A 368 8.25 -5.59 18.13
C TRP A 368 7.51 -4.54 18.95
N VAL A 369 7.32 -4.78 20.25
CA VAL A 369 6.68 -3.83 21.17
C VAL A 369 7.46 -2.52 21.27
N LEU A 370 8.79 -2.59 21.40
CA LEU A 370 9.63 -1.39 21.49
C LEU A 370 9.60 -0.56 20.20
N ILE A 371 9.61 -1.21 19.03
CA ILE A 371 9.54 -0.53 17.73
C ILE A 371 8.16 0.08 17.53
N PHE A 372 7.08 -0.68 17.75
CA PHE A 372 5.70 -0.22 17.59
C PHE A 372 5.32 0.93 18.52
N GLY A 373 5.89 0.94 19.74
CA GLY A 373 5.64 1.97 20.75
C GLY A 373 6.23 3.34 20.43
N ARG A 374 7.14 3.44 19.46
CA ARG A 374 7.72 4.73 19.02
C ARG A 374 6.64 5.59 18.34
N PHE A 375 6.63 6.88 18.67
CA PHE A 375 5.75 7.88 18.06
C PHE A 375 4.26 7.49 18.08
N ASN A 376 3.78 6.91 19.19
CA ASN A 376 2.39 6.49 19.34
C ASN A 376 1.43 7.65 19.03
N SER A 377 0.50 7.39 18.11
CA SER A 377 -0.51 8.36 17.65
C SER A 377 -1.78 8.41 18.47
N GLY A 378 -2.05 7.40 19.30
CA GLY A 378 -3.36 7.25 19.96
C GLY A 378 -4.51 7.00 18.98
N THR A 379 -4.22 6.58 17.75
CA THR A 379 -5.18 6.19 16.72
C THR A 379 -5.07 4.69 16.43
N LEU A 380 -6.20 4.06 16.10
CA LEU A 380 -6.37 2.61 15.99
C LEU A 380 -5.82 1.89 17.24
N ASN A 381 -6.49 2.14 18.35
CA ASN A 381 -6.12 1.63 19.65
C ASN A 381 -6.46 0.14 19.76
N ASN A 382 -5.44 -0.71 19.87
CA ASN A 382 -5.60 -2.16 19.80
C ASN A 382 -4.88 -2.88 20.95
N GLN A 383 -5.35 -4.07 21.29
CA GLN A 383 -4.55 -5.07 21.99
C GLN A 383 -3.77 -5.89 20.96
N TRP A 384 -2.45 -5.75 20.93
CA TRP A 384 -1.57 -6.50 20.04
C TRP A 384 -1.05 -7.78 20.70
N MET A 385 -1.04 -8.87 19.94
CA MET A 385 -0.45 -10.16 20.30
C MET A 385 0.66 -10.48 19.30
N ALA A 386 1.91 -10.54 19.78
CA ALA A 386 3.07 -10.93 18.99
C ALA A 386 3.64 -12.24 19.53
N SER A 387 3.50 -13.33 18.76
CA SER A 387 3.94 -14.68 19.13
C SER A 387 5.13 -15.12 18.28
N ILE A 388 6.11 -15.78 18.88
CA ILE A 388 7.28 -16.32 18.17
C ILE A 388 7.01 -17.78 17.82
N PHE A 389 7.07 -18.14 16.54
CA PHE A 389 6.93 -19.53 16.10
C PHE A 389 8.23 -20.34 16.24
N LEU A 390 9.40 -19.69 16.16
CA LEU A 390 10.71 -20.36 16.20
C LEU A 390 11.11 -20.91 17.59
N THR A 391 10.47 -20.45 18.67
CA THR A 391 10.75 -20.91 20.04
C THR A 391 9.91 -22.12 20.47
N PHE A 392 9.03 -22.65 19.61
CA PHE A 392 8.19 -23.83 19.89
C PHE A 392 8.74 -25.14 19.29
N CYS A 393 9.98 -25.15 18.79
CA CYS A 393 10.68 -26.36 18.33
C CYS A 393 11.77 -26.79 19.31
#